data_AF-K9V8T6-F1
#
_entry.id   AF-K9V8T6-F1
#
_cell.length_a   1.000
_cell.length_b   1.000
_cell.length_c   1.000
_cell.angle_alpha   90.00
_cell.angle_beta   90.00
_cell.angle_gamma   90.00
#
_symmetry.space_group_name_H-M   'P 1'
#
loop_
_entity.id
_entity.type
_entity.pdbx_description
1 polymer ?
#
loop_
_entity_poly.entity_id
_entity_poly.type
_entity_poly.pdbx_seq_one_letter_code
_entity_poly.pdbx_strand_id
1 'polypeptide(L)'
;MKISSKRKFLKPAILFATGVGFSLLALYFFFGVTLVRARIIDINEINQRLENQKRQNPDQPNRVQKVVIQRGYDHDKGLDLSCLLWEKQSIINAWTRNSKDRDFFLDYYVPANKKAIICTTPAIATAITAASGKPFLYEVYPVESGWRVRVIIGLTEVRDPCQLITGNTDCANSFLEQQITVRYQE
;
A
#
# COMPACT_ATOMS: atom_id res chain seq x y z
N MET A 1 -60.07 21.56 3.83
CA MET A 1 -58.75 22.20 3.66
C MET A 1 -57.68 21.31 4.33
N LYS A 2 -57.08 20.36 3.59
CA LYS A 2 -56.06 19.41 4.12
C LYS A 2 -54.66 19.92 3.79
N ILE A 3 -54.14 20.82 4.62
CA ILE A 3 -52.79 21.35 4.46
C ILE A 3 -51.79 20.44 5.19
N SER A 4 -50.85 19.88 4.41
CA SER A 4 -49.45 19.67 4.83
C SER A 4 -49.13 18.62 5.90
N SER A 5 -49.46 17.35 5.67
CA SER A 5 -48.76 16.24 6.35
C SER A 5 -47.42 15.89 5.66
N LYS A 6 -47.36 15.95 4.32
CA LYS A 6 -46.17 15.59 3.55
C LYS A 6 -44.92 16.45 3.84
N ARG A 7 -45.06 17.76 4.15
CA ARG A 7 -43.91 18.63 4.48
C ARG A 7 -43.28 18.35 5.84
N LYS A 8 -44.04 17.79 6.81
CA LYS A 8 -43.52 17.52 8.16
C LYS A 8 -42.61 16.28 8.20
N PHE A 9 -42.87 15.29 7.34
CA PHE A 9 -42.00 14.10 7.19
C PHE A 9 -40.80 14.31 6.26
N LEU A 10 -40.90 15.25 5.31
CA LEU A 10 -39.81 15.54 4.38
C LEU A 10 -38.57 16.12 5.09
N LYS A 11 -38.77 16.99 6.10
CA LYS A 11 -37.67 17.62 6.85
C LYS A 11 -36.80 16.62 7.65
N PRO A 12 -37.35 15.70 8.46
CA PRO A 12 -36.55 14.70 9.16
C PRO A 12 -35.93 13.68 8.21
N ALA A 13 -36.59 13.33 7.10
CA ALA A 13 -36.02 12.44 6.08
C ALA A 13 -34.81 13.07 5.35
N ILE A 14 -34.86 14.37 5.04
CA ILE A 14 -33.74 15.11 4.45
C ILE A 14 -32.59 15.25 5.46
N LEU A 15 -32.88 15.52 6.74
CA LEU A 15 -31.88 15.58 7.82
C LEU A 15 -31.20 14.21 8.05
N PHE A 16 -31.96 13.12 8.01
CA PHE A 16 -31.39 11.76 8.07
C PHE A 16 -30.53 11.45 6.84
N ALA A 17 -31.01 11.75 5.64
CA ALA A 17 -30.27 11.49 4.41
C ALA A 17 -28.95 12.30 4.33
N THR A 18 -28.99 13.57 4.77
CA THR A 18 -27.78 14.41 4.85
C THR A 18 -26.82 13.95 5.94
N GLY A 19 -27.32 13.52 7.11
CA GLY A 19 -26.49 12.97 8.19
C GLY A 19 -25.81 11.65 7.82
N VAL A 20 -26.52 10.75 7.13
CA VAL A 20 -25.96 9.49 6.60
C VAL A 20 -24.94 9.78 5.49
N GLY A 21 -25.27 10.71 4.57
CA GLY A 21 -24.35 11.13 3.51
C GLY A 21 -23.05 11.73 4.07
N PHE A 22 -23.14 12.61 5.06
CA PHE A 22 -21.98 13.19 5.73
C PHE A 22 -21.15 12.14 6.48
N SER A 23 -21.81 11.21 7.17
CA SER A 23 -21.14 10.10 7.86
C SER A 23 -20.38 9.20 6.89
N LEU A 24 -20.98 8.84 5.75
CA LEU A 24 -20.33 8.05 4.70
C LEU A 24 -19.17 8.80 4.05
N LEU A 25 -19.32 10.11 3.81
CA LEU A 25 -18.25 10.95 3.28
C LEU A 25 -17.07 11.06 4.27
N ALA A 26 -17.37 11.22 5.57
CA ALA A 26 -16.37 11.25 6.61
C ALA A 26 -15.63 9.91 6.72
N LEU A 27 -16.36 8.78 6.73
CA LEU A 27 -15.78 7.44 6.66
C LEU A 27 -14.88 7.29 5.42
N TYR A 28 -15.34 7.71 4.25
CA TYR A 28 -14.52 7.66 3.04
C TYR A 28 -13.23 8.49 3.17
N PHE A 29 -13.29 9.67 3.78
CA PHE A 29 -12.12 10.52 3.97
C PHE A 29 -11.12 9.91 4.98
N PHE A 30 -11.63 9.41 6.11
CA PHE A 30 -10.80 8.79 7.15
C PHE A 30 -10.15 7.49 6.66
N PHE A 31 -10.88 6.64 5.96
CA PHE A 31 -10.40 5.31 5.55
C PHE A 31 -9.76 5.27 4.16
N GLY A 32 -10.13 6.21 3.27
CA GLY A 32 -9.71 6.21 1.86
C GLY A 32 -8.57 7.17 1.52
N VAL A 33 -8.43 8.29 2.24
CA VAL A 33 -7.45 9.34 1.89
C VAL A 33 -6.29 9.40 2.88
N THR A 34 -6.50 8.99 4.13
CA THR A 34 -5.45 9.01 5.14
C THR A 34 -4.51 7.85 4.91
N LEU A 35 -3.24 8.13 4.60
CA LEU A 35 -2.20 7.10 4.57
C LEU A 35 -1.58 6.98 5.95
N VAL A 36 -1.53 5.75 6.47
CA VAL A 36 -0.85 5.40 7.71
C VAL A 36 0.49 4.75 7.39
N ARG A 37 1.49 4.97 8.23
CA ARG A 37 2.75 4.24 8.13
C ARG A 37 2.47 2.79 8.45
N ALA A 38 2.92 1.89 7.58
CA ALA A 38 2.88 0.45 7.81
C ALA A 38 4.26 -0.13 8.13
N ARG A 39 5.32 0.42 7.50
CA ARG A 39 6.70 -0.05 7.68
C ARG A 39 7.71 1.08 7.66
N ILE A 40 8.77 0.92 8.45
CA ILE A 40 10.01 1.67 8.31
C ILE A 40 10.96 0.81 7.47
N ILE A 41 11.65 1.43 6.51
CA ILE A 41 12.67 0.77 5.69
C ILE A 41 14.01 1.04 6.35
N ASP A 42 14.53 0.07 7.11
CA ASP A 42 15.85 0.15 7.72
C ASP A 42 16.93 -0.19 6.70
N ILE A 43 17.53 0.85 6.14
CA ILE A 43 18.62 0.73 5.16
C ILE A 43 19.86 0.06 5.75
N ASN A 44 20.16 0.29 7.03
CA ASN A 44 21.32 -0.31 7.66
C ASN A 44 21.13 -1.82 7.75
N GLU A 45 19.94 -2.25 8.18
CA GLU A 45 19.56 -3.67 8.20
C GLU A 45 19.60 -4.29 6.80
N ILE A 46 19.07 -3.59 5.78
CA ILE A 46 19.09 -4.06 4.39
C ILE A 46 20.52 -4.24 3.90
N ASN A 47 21.39 -3.23 4.09
CA ASN A 47 22.78 -3.29 3.69
C ASN A 47 23.51 -4.44 4.40
N GLN A 48 23.29 -4.61 5.71
CA GLN A 48 23.88 -5.70 6.47
C GLN A 48 23.43 -7.08 5.96
N ARG A 49 22.13 -7.24 5.64
CA ARG A 49 21.61 -8.49 5.05
C ARG A 49 22.21 -8.76 3.67
N LEU A 50 22.34 -7.74 2.82
CA LEU A 50 22.99 -7.86 1.51
C LEU A 50 24.47 -8.26 1.64
N GLU A 51 25.22 -7.65 2.56
CA GLU A 51 26.60 -8.00 2.82
C GLU A 51 26.76 -9.43 3.34
N ASN A 52 25.91 -9.84 4.29
CA ASN A 52 25.92 -11.20 4.82
C ASN A 52 25.61 -12.23 3.71
N GLN A 53 24.65 -11.92 2.84
CA GLN A 53 24.31 -12.78 1.71
C GLN A 53 25.47 -12.91 0.70
N LYS A 54 26.20 -11.82 0.42
CA LYS A 54 27.41 -11.84 -0.42
C LYS A 54 28.50 -12.69 0.21
N ARG A 55 28.71 -12.57 1.52
CA ARG A 55 29.71 -13.38 2.25
C ARG A 55 29.36 -14.86 2.30
N GLN A 56 28.07 -15.21 2.35
CA GLN A 56 27.60 -16.60 2.37
C GLN A 56 27.63 -17.28 0.99
N ASN A 57 27.64 -16.51 -0.10
CA ASN A 57 27.70 -17.03 -1.47
C ASN A 57 28.84 -16.38 -2.27
N PRO A 58 30.10 -16.57 -1.86
CA PRO A 58 31.26 -15.90 -2.48
C PRO A 58 31.46 -16.27 -3.96
N ASP A 59 31.02 -17.47 -4.36
CA ASP A 59 31.15 -17.97 -5.73
C ASP A 59 30.10 -17.40 -6.70
N GLN A 60 29.07 -16.72 -6.17
CA GLN A 60 27.99 -16.15 -6.96
C GLN A 60 27.57 -14.76 -6.44
N PRO A 61 28.51 -13.78 -6.44
CA PRO A 61 28.28 -12.45 -5.86
C PRO A 61 27.11 -11.70 -6.51
N ASN A 62 26.77 -12.05 -7.75
CA ASN A 62 25.67 -11.45 -8.52
C ASN A 62 24.32 -12.16 -8.35
N ARG A 63 24.24 -13.29 -7.64
CA ARG A 63 22.98 -14.06 -7.51
C ARG A 63 22.08 -13.53 -6.41
N VAL A 64 22.64 -12.79 -5.45
CA VAL A 64 21.85 -12.18 -4.37
C VAL A 64 21.64 -10.69 -4.64
N GLN A 65 20.54 -10.39 -5.33
CA GLN A 65 20.21 -9.03 -5.77
C GLN A 65 19.02 -8.43 -5.01
N LYS A 66 18.49 -9.13 -3.99
CA LYS A 66 17.35 -8.62 -3.24
C LYS A 66 17.29 -9.09 -1.79
N VAL A 67 16.81 -8.21 -0.92
CA VAL A 67 16.35 -8.55 0.43
C VAL A 67 14.84 -8.63 0.40
N VAL A 68 14.27 -9.75 0.86
CA VAL A 68 12.83 -9.92 1.02
C VAL A 68 12.49 -9.71 2.49
N ILE A 69 11.57 -8.79 2.77
CA ILE A 69 11.12 -8.46 4.12
C ILE A 69 9.63 -8.77 4.22
N GLN A 70 9.28 -9.70 5.11
CA GLN A 70 7.92 -10.20 5.30
C GLN A 70 7.34 -9.76 6.64
N ARG A 71 8.12 -9.79 7.73
CA ARG A 71 7.66 -9.33 9.04
C ARG A 71 8.29 -7.98 9.35
N GLY A 72 7.45 -7.01 9.66
CA GLY A 72 7.85 -5.79 10.37
C GLY A 72 7.24 -5.80 11.76
N TYR A 73 7.65 -4.84 12.58
CA TYR A 73 7.23 -4.76 13.97
C TYR A 73 5.90 -4.02 14.09
N ASP A 74 5.22 -4.21 15.22
CA ASP A 74 3.98 -3.47 15.49
C ASP A 74 4.23 -1.97 15.71
N HIS A 75 5.41 -1.61 16.24
CA HIS A 75 5.82 -0.21 16.40
C HIS A 75 6.06 0.53 15.08
N ASP A 76 6.19 -0.21 13.96
CA ASP A 76 6.31 0.40 12.64
C ASP A 76 5.00 1.05 12.18
N LYS A 77 3.87 0.68 12.79
CA LYS A 77 2.53 1.06 12.34
C LYS A 77 2.04 2.30 13.08
N GLY A 78 1.38 3.20 12.35
CA GLY A 78 0.70 4.33 12.98
C GLY A 78 0.53 5.54 12.06
N LEU A 79 -0.04 6.60 12.62
CA LEU A 79 -0.08 7.89 11.95
C LEU A 79 1.34 8.46 11.87
N ASP A 80 1.78 8.84 10.68
CA ASP A 80 3.07 9.48 10.46
C ASP A 80 2.90 10.57 9.39
N LEU A 81 3.23 11.82 9.72
CA LEU A 81 3.15 12.95 8.79
C LEU A 81 4.06 12.75 7.58
N SER A 82 5.11 11.96 7.71
CA SER A 82 5.99 11.56 6.61
C SER A 82 5.22 10.89 5.47
N CYS A 83 4.09 10.21 5.74
CA CYS A 83 3.25 9.63 4.69
C CYS A 83 2.60 10.67 3.76
N LEU A 84 2.51 11.92 4.22
CA LEU A 84 1.99 13.05 3.47
C LEU A 84 3.12 13.93 2.93
N LEU A 85 4.13 14.20 3.75
CA LEU A 85 5.13 15.24 3.52
C LEU A 85 6.37 14.78 2.75
N TRP A 86 6.77 13.52 2.90
CA TRP A 86 7.99 13.02 2.26
C TRP A 86 7.79 12.81 0.75
N GLU A 87 8.90 12.84 0.03
CA GLU A 87 8.90 12.63 -1.41
C GLU A 87 8.53 11.19 -1.79
N LYS A 88 8.11 11.00 -3.03
CA LYS A 88 7.94 9.68 -3.64
C LYS A 88 8.39 9.71 -5.10
N GLN A 89 9.00 8.62 -5.54
CA GLN A 89 9.32 8.40 -6.94
C GLN A 89 8.87 7.01 -7.34
N SER A 90 7.71 6.92 -7.99
CA SER A 90 7.20 5.67 -8.56
C SER A 90 7.95 5.33 -9.85
N ILE A 91 8.34 4.07 -10.00
CA ILE A 91 9.03 3.56 -11.19
C ILE A 91 8.03 2.87 -12.12
N ILE A 92 7.37 1.83 -11.61
CA ILE A 92 6.44 1.02 -12.39
C ILE A 92 5.42 0.35 -11.47
N ASN A 93 4.24 0.11 -12.00
CA ASN A 93 3.26 -0.79 -11.45
C ASN A 93 2.99 -1.91 -12.45
N ALA A 94 2.78 -3.13 -11.97
CA ALA A 94 2.49 -4.27 -12.82
C ALA A 94 2.00 -5.47 -11.99
N TRP A 95 1.61 -6.51 -12.71
CA TRP A 95 1.28 -7.80 -12.12
C TRP A 95 2.46 -8.77 -12.25
N THR A 96 2.72 -9.56 -11.22
CA THR A 96 3.70 -10.64 -11.31
C THR A 96 3.26 -11.66 -12.37
N ARG A 97 4.23 -12.29 -13.03
CA ARG A 97 3.98 -13.28 -14.09
C ARG A 97 3.77 -14.71 -13.56
N ASN A 98 3.68 -14.89 -12.24
CA ASN A 98 3.52 -16.20 -11.65
C ASN A 98 2.07 -16.69 -11.86
N SER A 99 1.89 -17.77 -12.60
CA SER A 99 0.57 -18.33 -12.92
C SER A 99 -0.21 -18.79 -11.69
N LYS A 100 0.48 -19.11 -10.58
CA LYS A 100 -0.13 -19.53 -9.31
C LYS A 100 -0.43 -18.37 -8.36
N ASP A 101 0.21 -17.22 -8.55
CA ASP A 101 0.13 -16.08 -7.62
C ASP A 101 0.43 -14.76 -8.35
N ARG A 102 -0.56 -14.27 -9.10
CA ARG A 102 -0.47 -13.02 -9.88
C ARG A 102 -0.74 -11.82 -8.99
N ASP A 103 0.20 -11.51 -8.12
CA ASP A 103 0.08 -10.35 -7.25
C ASP A 103 0.37 -9.05 -7.99
N PHE A 104 -0.28 -7.98 -7.57
CA PHE A 104 0.03 -6.64 -8.06
C PHE A 104 1.24 -6.10 -7.30
N PHE A 105 2.16 -5.43 -7.98
CA PHE A 105 3.32 -4.83 -7.35
C PHE A 105 3.54 -3.39 -7.80
N LEU A 106 4.14 -2.63 -6.90
CA LEU A 106 4.54 -1.24 -7.10
C LEU A 106 6.03 -1.11 -6.81
N ASP A 107 6.79 -0.61 -7.79
CA ASP A 107 8.20 -0.31 -7.63
C ASP A 107 8.40 1.18 -7.38
N TYR A 108 9.19 1.50 -6.37
CA TYR A 108 9.60 2.85 -6.01
C TYR A 108 11.11 2.96 -5.96
N TYR A 109 11.63 4.12 -6.32
CA TYR A 109 13.02 4.46 -6.09
C TYR A 109 13.17 5.16 -4.74
N VAL A 110 14.23 4.82 -4.02
CA VAL A 110 14.67 5.48 -2.79
C VAL A 110 16.13 5.87 -2.98
N PRO A 111 16.48 7.17 -2.91
CA PRO A 111 17.87 7.60 -3.05
C PRO A 111 18.76 7.07 -1.93
N ALA A 112 20.05 6.87 -2.24
CA ALA A 112 21.04 6.49 -1.24
C ALA A 112 21.02 7.44 -0.02
N ASN A 113 21.20 6.88 1.17
CA ASN A 113 21.27 7.60 2.45
C ASN A 113 19.98 8.32 2.89
N LYS A 114 18.84 8.12 2.21
CA LYS A 114 17.55 8.69 2.62
C LYS A 114 16.77 7.71 3.46
N LYS A 115 16.19 8.16 4.58
CA LYS A 115 15.21 7.35 5.31
C LYS A 115 13.99 7.13 4.43
N ALA A 116 13.43 5.92 4.48
CA ALA A 116 12.23 5.61 3.74
C ALA A 116 11.21 4.86 4.60
N ILE A 117 9.95 5.03 4.27
CA ILE A 117 8.82 4.37 4.91
C ILE A 117 7.84 3.90 3.86
N ILE A 118 7.06 2.89 4.23
CA ILE A 118 5.92 2.41 3.44
C ILE A 118 4.65 2.89 4.13
N CYS A 119 3.81 3.56 3.38
CA CYS A 119 2.53 4.07 3.81
C CYS A 119 1.40 3.39 3.06
N THR A 120 0.29 3.10 3.73
CA THR A 120 -0.87 2.40 3.17
C THR A 120 -2.15 3.03 3.65
N THR A 121 -3.27 2.77 2.98
CA THR A 121 -4.59 3.10 3.53
C THR A 121 -4.88 2.24 4.77
N PRO A 122 -5.69 2.73 5.73
CA PRO A 122 -6.14 1.96 6.88
C PRO A 122 -6.72 0.60 6.51
N ALA A 123 -7.50 0.52 5.42
CA ALA A 123 -8.06 -0.73 4.95
C ALA A 123 -6.98 -1.79 4.65
N ILE A 124 -5.92 -1.39 3.95
CA ILE A 124 -4.79 -2.27 3.68
C ILE A 124 -3.97 -2.55 4.94
N ALA A 125 -3.74 -1.55 5.79
CA ALA A 125 -3.03 -1.74 7.06
C ALA A 125 -3.72 -2.78 7.96
N THR A 126 -5.06 -2.76 8.00
CA THR A 126 -5.90 -3.74 8.69
C THR A 126 -5.84 -5.11 8.01
N ALA A 127 -5.93 -5.19 6.69
CA ALA A 127 -5.81 -6.47 5.97
C ALA A 127 -4.45 -7.14 6.22
N ILE A 128 -3.37 -6.34 6.24
CA ILE A 128 -2.00 -6.77 6.55
C ILE A 128 -1.86 -7.28 8.00
N THR A 129 -2.64 -6.73 8.93
CA THR A 129 -2.58 -7.12 10.35
C THR A 129 -3.50 -8.28 10.70
N ALA A 130 -4.65 -8.38 10.05
CA ALA A 130 -5.66 -9.40 10.33
C ALA A 130 -5.35 -10.76 9.67
N ALA A 131 -4.63 -10.77 8.54
CA ALA A 131 -4.30 -12.01 7.84
C ALA A 131 -3.11 -12.73 8.51
N SER A 132 -3.39 -13.80 9.25
CA SER A 132 -2.40 -14.69 9.88
C SER A 132 -1.59 -15.55 8.88
N GLY A 133 -1.42 -15.13 7.62
CA GLY A 133 -0.84 -15.98 6.57
C GLY A 133 -0.17 -15.28 5.38
N LYS A 134 -0.60 -14.08 4.97
CA LYS A 134 0.08 -13.32 3.90
C LYS A 134 0.75 -12.08 4.49
N PRO A 135 1.98 -12.23 5.03
CA PRO A 135 2.73 -11.11 5.56
C PRO A 135 2.95 -10.09 4.45
N PHE A 136 2.59 -8.84 4.69
CA PHE A 136 2.97 -7.72 3.83
C PHE A 136 4.43 -7.85 3.41
N LEU A 137 4.65 -8.09 2.12
CA LEU A 137 5.95 -8.42 1.56
C LEU A 137 6.45 -7.24 0.74
N TYR A 138 7.67 -6.82 1.04
CA TYR A 138 8.40 -5.93 0.15
C TYR A 138 9.79 -6.47 -0.12
N GLU A 139 10.27 -6.20 -1.32
CA GLU A 139 11.59 -6.60 -1.80
C GLU A 139 12.41 -5.34 -2.05
N VAL A 140 13.67 -5.35 -1.62
CA VAL A 140 14.59 -4.24 -1.83
C VAL A 140 15.74 -4.72 -2.70
N TYR A 141 15.94 -4.04 -3.82
CA TYR A 141 17.02 -4.28 -4.77
C TYR A 141 18.00 -3.11 -4.75
N PRO A 142 19.30 -3.34 -4.61
CA PRO A 142 20.28 -2.28 -4.80
C PRO A 142 20.29 -1.86 -6.28
N VAL A 143 20.37 -0.55 -6.52
CA VAL A 143 20.57 0.08 -7.83
C VAL A 143 21.72 1.08 -7.73
N GLU A 144 22.24 1.56 -8.86
CA GLU A 144 23.49 2.38 -8.89
C GLU A 144 23.48 3.58 -7.93
N SER A 145 22.33 4.25 -7.76
CA SER A 145 22.19 5.47 -6.96
C SER A 145 21.31 5.31 -5.71
N GLY A 146 20.97 4.09 -5.30
CA GLY A 146 20.08 3.87 -4.15
C GLY A 146 19.43 2.50 -4.16
N TRP A 147 18.12 2.45 -3.90
CA TRP A 147 17.36 1.21 -3.83
C TRP A 147 16.08 1.28 -4.65
N ARG A 148 15.75 0.16 -5.29
CA ARG A 148 14.40 -0.11 -5.79
C ARG A 148 13.64 -0.90 -4.73
N VAL A 149 12.57 -0.32 -4.22
CA VAL A 149 11.66 -0.95 -3.27
C VAL A 149 10.42 -1.42 -4.02
N ARG A 150 10.25 -2.74 -4.11
CA ARG A 150 9.06 -3.39 -4.67
C ARG A 150 8.11 -3.75 -3.54
N VAL A 151 6.94 -3.16 -3.51
CA VAL A 151 5.86 -3.56 -2.59
C VAL A 151 4.93 -4.50 -3.33
N ILE A 152 4.70 -5.69 -2.78
CA ILE A 152 3.81 -6.69 -3.37
C ILE A 152 2.48 -6.68 -2.60
N ILE A 153 1.41 -6.36 -3.32
CA ILE A 153 0.05 -6.35 -2.83
C ILE A 153 -0.57 -7.70 -3.15
N GLY A 154 -0.67 -8.55 -2.12
CA GLY A 154 -1.28 -9.89 -2.18
C GLY A 154 -2.79 -9.91 -2.35
N LEU A 155 -3.35 -8.96 -3.12
CA LEU A 155 -4.77 -8.83 -3.44
C LEU A 155 -5.08 -9.42 -4.82
N THR A 156 -4.49 -10.58 -5.10
CA THR A 156 -4.76 -11.44 -6.26
C THR A 156 -6.26 -11.61 -6.51
N GLU A 157 -7.05 -11.66 -5.44
CA GLU A 157 -8.51 -11.85 -5.44
C GLU A 157 -9.31 -10.69 -6.06
N VAL A 158 -8.73 -9.50 -6.28
CA VAL A 158 -9.44 -8.34 -6.85
C VAL A 158 -9.44 -8.38 -8.38
N ARG A 159 -8.45 -9.03 -9.00
CA ARG A 159 -8.26 -9.04 -10.45
C ARG A 159 -9.37 -9.78 -11.18
N ASP A 160 -9.67 -11.00 -10.76
CA ASP A 160 -10.63 -11.87 -11.47
C ASP A 160 -12.06 -11.31 -11.43
N PRO A 161 -12.60 -10.85 -10.28
CA PRO A 161 -13.88 -10.17 -10.23
C PRO A 161 -13.92 -8.91 -11.08
N CYS A 162 -12.84 -8.12 -11.07
CA CYS A 162 -12.76 -6.88 -11.81
C CYS A 162 -12.77 -7.12 -13.33
N GLN A 163 -12.02 -8.12 -13.80
CA GLN A 163 -12.07 -8.56 -15.20
C GLN A 163 -13.45 -9.08 -15.58
N LEU A 164 -14.10 -9.86 -14.72
CA LEU A 164 -15.42 -10.43 -14.99
C LEU A 164 -16.50 -9.35 -15.14
N ILE A 165 -16.42 -8.26 -14.35
CA ILE A 165 -17.38 -7.16 -14.38
C ILE A 165 -17.11 -6.19 -15.54
N THR A 166 -15.85 -5.86 -15.80
CA THR A 166 -15.47 -4.77 -16.72
C THR A 166 -14.96 -5.24 -18.07
N GLY A 167 -14.65 -6.53 -18.22
CA GLY A 167 -13.94 -7.07 -19.38
C GLY A 167 -12.46 -6.70 -19.44
N ASN A 168 -11.95 -5.92 -18.47
CA ASN A 168 -10.59 -5.39 -18.46
C ASN A 168 -9.80 -5.97 -17.27
N THR A 169 -8.61 -6.53 -17.50
CA THR A 169 -7.76 -7.06 -16.42
C THR A 169 -7.12 -5.99 -15.55
N ASP A 170 -7.06 -4.75 -16.03
CA ASP A 170 -6.34 -3.63 -15.39
C ASP A 170 -7.28 -2.64 -14.69
N CYS A 171 -8.57 -2.95 -14.61
CA CYS A 171 -9.60 -2.07 -14.04
C CYS A 171 -9.36 -1.71 -12.56
N ALA A 172 -8.57 -2.49 -11.82
CA ALA A 172 -8.23 -2.23 -10.43
C ALA A 172 -6.88 -1.52 -10.24
N ASN A 173 -6.05 -1.36 -11.29
CA ASN A 173 -4.66 -0.90 -11.14
C ASN A 173 -4.61 0.49 -10.48
N SER A 174 -5.40 1.46 -10.99
CA SER A 174 -5.44 2.81 -10.43
C SER A 174 -5.90 2.84 -8.98
N PHE A 175 -6.85 1.97 -8.60
CA PHE A 175 -7.30 1.85 -7.22
C PHE A 175 -6.19 1.27 -6.33
N LEU A 176 -5.51 0.21 -6.77
CA LEU A 176 -4.45 -0.47 -6.04
C LEU A 176 -3.21 0.43 -5.87
N GLU A 177 -2.86 1.22 -6.87
CA GLU A 177 -1.79 2.22 -6.82
C GLU A 177 -2.02 3.28 -5.74
N GLN A 178 -3.27 3.62 -5.44
CA GLN A 178 -3.61 4.59 -4.40
C GLN A 178 -3.52 3.99 -2.99
N GLN A 179 -3.51 2.67 -2.86
CA GLN A 179 -3.57 2.03 -1.55
C GLN A 179 -2.24 2.00 -0.81
N ILE A 180 -1.12 2.08 -1.53
CA ILE A 180 0.23 1.93 -1.00
C ILE A 180 1.17 2.93 -1.67
N THR A 181 2.11 3.48 -0.91
CA THR A 181 3.21 4.28 -1.44
C THR A 181 4.46 4.10 -0.59
N VAL A 182 5.62 4.08 -1.25
CA VAL A 182 6.90 4.27 -0.56
C VAL A 182 7.22 5.75 -0.57
N ARG A 183 7.70 6.26 0.57
CA ARG A 183 8.05 7.67 0.78
C ARG A 183 9.47 7.74 1.31
N TYR A 184 10.23 8.75 0.91
CA TYR A 184 11.59 8.97 1.42
C TYR A 184 11.84 10.42 1.80
N GLN A 185 12.71 10.61 2.79
CA GLN A 185 13.05 11.93 3.32
C GLN A 185 13.71 12.79 2.23
N GLU A 186 13.26 14.05 2.12
CA GLU A 186 13.85 15.08 1.25
C GLU A 186 15.34 15.32 1.53
#